data_AF-A0A9D6RID0-F1
#
_entry.id   AF-A0A9D6RID0-F1
#
_cell.length_a   1.000
_cell.length_b   1.000
_cell.length_c   1.000
_cell.angle_alpha   90.00
_cell.angle_beta   90.00
_cell.angle_gamma   90.00
#
_symmetry.space_group_name_H-M   'P 1'
#
loop_
_entity.id
_entity.type
_entity.pdbx_description
1 polymer ?
#
loop_
_entity_poly.entity_id
_entity_poly.type
_entity_poly.pdbx_seq_one_letter_code
_entity_poly.pdbx_strand_id
1 'polypeptide(L)'
;MNAASIRPAQVPCSSRPRTPSERSCLVQNGWCSDDGYGDAVEVNSVARSRWFAMRLDHPHAEDALVAAGAALVSGVPSVYVAPNREELPYFLREVDLTYPSQVTVLEGNPTLGEALARLKPDPTSPGKGEHYDTFVGCLMSGLSQAEYAEARSQLQTIDHLLRERVASPHNFCDGIAVKSPTDFEPPRVCLAREIAALMNSDQCVFYQYDGQSRPSGMWVELGGALALGKPAVLFTPDLEAVPPSLREGAPGLRIVEYGSHQELFDGFSRSPEQLRQGHPEDSLDRNRAQ
;
A
#
# COMPACT_ATOMS: atom_id res chain seq x y z
N MET A 1 25.53 -45.09 -18.99
CA MET A 1 24.38 -45.05 -18.05
C MET A 1 23.95 -43.60 -17.95
N ASN A 2 22.88 -43.22 -18.65
CA ASN A 2 22.36 -41.84 -18.68
C ASN A 2 21.18 -41.74 -17.71
N ALA A 3 21.31 -40.92 -16.68
CA ALA A 3 20.21 -40.57 -15.79
C ALA A 3 19.36 -39.49 -16.46
N ALA A 4 18.13 -39.84 -16.82
CA ALA A 4 17.15 -38.91 -17.36
C ALA A 4 16.67 -37.96 -16.25
N SER A 5 16.83 -36.66 -16.48
CA SER A 5 16.29 -35.59 -15.63
C SER A 5 14.79 -35.45 -15.89
N ILE A 6 13.98 -35.81 -14.90
CA ILE A 6 12.54 -35.61 -14.91
C ILE A 6 12.27 -34.15 -14.52
N ARG A 7 11.85 -33.33 -15.49
CA ARG A 7 11.32 -31.99 -15.19
C ARG A 7 9.89 -32.13 -14.64
N PRO A 8 9.53 -31.44 -13.56
CA PRO A 8 8.15 -31.41 -13.10
C PRO A 8 7.26 -30.71 -14.14
N ALA A 9 6.11 -31.30 -14.42
CA ALA A 9 5.14 -30.77 -15.35
C ALA A 9 4.62 -29.41 -14.85
N GLN A 10 4.73 -28.37 -15.68
CA GLN A 10 4.02 -27.12 -15.47
C GLN A 10 2.52 -27.40 -15.61
N VAL A 11 1.78 -27.19 -14.52
CA VAL A 11 0.32 -27.18 -14.54
C VAL A 11 -0.09 -25.93 -15.32
N PRO A 12 -0.85 -26.06 -16.43
CA PRO A 12 -1.31 -24.90 -17.16
C PRO A 12 -2.25 -24.08 -16.28
N CYS A 13 -1.88 -22.81 -16.04
CA CYS A 13 -2.73 -21.80 -15.42
C CYS A 13 -3.85 -21.44 -16.42
N SER A 14 -4.83 -22.35 -16.56
CA SER A 14 -5.87 -22.29 -17.59
C SER A 14 -7.17 -22.88 -17.04
N SER A 15 -7.86 -22.09 -16.24
CA SER A 15 -9.32 -22.02 -16.23
C SER A 15 -9.75 -20.83 -15.38
N ARG A 16 -10.25 -19.77 -16.02
CA ARG A 16 -11.10 -18.79 -15.33
C ARG A 16 -12.22 -19.57 -14.62
N PRO A 17 -12.43 -19.40 -13.31
CA PRO A 17 -13.53 -20.05 -12.63
C PRO A 17 -14.85 -19.54 -13.20
N ARG A 18 -15.79 -20.48 -13.25
CA ARG A 18 -17.21 -20.22 -13.46
C ARG A 18 -17.73 -19.56 -12.19
N THR A 19 -18.41 -18.42 -12.36
CA THR A 19 -19.33 -17.72 -11.42
C THR A 19 -18.94 -17.61 -9.92
N PRO A 20 -19.05 -16.40 -9.30
CA PRO A 20 -18.78 -16.19 -7.86
C PRO A 20 -19.49 -17.14 -6.87
N SER A 21 -20.58 -17.79 -7.29
CA SER A 21 -21.39 -18.71 -6.46
C SER A 21 -20.75 -20.07 -6.17
N GLU A 22 -19.68 -20.47 -6.87
CA GLU A 22 -19.07 -21.81 -6.69
C GLU A 22 -17.85 -21.81 -5.75
N ARG A 23 -17.46 -20.66 -5.20
CA ARG A 23 -16.28 -20.54 -4.34
C ARG A 23 -16.67 -20.24 -2.91
N SER A 24 -16.55 -21.26 -2.07
CA SER A 24 -17.03 -21.25 -0.68
C SER A 24 -16.06 -20.60 0.32
N CYS A 25 -14.83 -20.27 -0.06
CA CYS A 25 -13.82 -19.77 0.88
C CYS A 25 -13.07 -18.53 0.38
N LEU A 26 -12.81 -17.61 1.32
CA LEU A 26 -11.78 -16.59 1.19
C LEU A 26 -10.43 -17.30 1.11
N VAL A 27 -9.65 -16.96 0.09
CA VAL A 27 -8.28 -17.48 -0.07
C VAL A 27 -7.41 -16.89 1.03
N GLN A 28 -6.56 -17.72 1.64
CA GLN A 28 -5.62 -17.30 2.66
C GLN A 28 -4.65 -16.26 2.09
N ASN A 29 -4.45 -15.14 2.80
CA ASN A 29 -3.67 -13.97 2.35
C ASN A 29 -4.11 -13.38 1.00
N GLY A 30 -5.37 -13.64 0.63
CA GLY A 30 -5.95 -13.17 -0.61
C GLY A 30 -7.04 -12.15 -0.37
N TRP A 31 -7.55 -11.65 -1.49
CA TRP A 31 -8.69 -10.76 -1.53
C TRP A 31 -9.71 -11.19 -2.58
N CYS A 32 -10.92 -10.68 -2.43
CA CYS A 32 -12.04 -10.93 -3.32
C CYS A 32 -12.92 -9.69 -3.41
N SER A 33 -13.54 -9.50 -4.57
CA SER A 33 -14.51 -8.45 -4.88
C SER A 33 -15.56 -9.02 -5.85
N ASP A 34 -16.57 -8.23 -6.21
CA ASP A 34 -17.50 -8.59 -7.27
C ASP A 34 -16.87 -8.61 -8.68
N ASP A 35 -15.81 -7.84 -8.90
CA ASP A 35 -15.13 -7.75 -10.20
C ASP A 35 -13.99 -8.78 -10.38
N GLY A 36 -13.55 -9.40 -9.29
CA GLY A 36 -12.44 -10.34 -9.35
C GLY A 36 -11.99 -10.89 -8.01
N TYR A 37 -11.05 -11.83 -8.10
CA TYR A 37 -10.33 -12.41 -6.98
C TYR A 37 -8.91 -12.67 -7.46
N GLY A 38 -7.96 -12.77 -6.54
CA GLY A 38 -6.67 -13.38 -6.87
C GLY A 38 -5.50 -12.83 -6.09
N ASP A 39 -4.32 -13.21 -6.58
CA ASP A 39 -3.03 -12.86 -5.99
C ASP A 39 -2.46 -11.58 -6.60
N ALA A 40 -2.96 -11.13 -7.76
CA ALA A 40 -2.54 -9.90 -8.41
C ALA A 40 -3.61 -8.81 -8.29
N VAL A 41 -3.24 -7.63 -7.80
CA VAL A 41 -4.15 -6.51 -7.54
C VAL A 41 -4.32 -5.64 -8.77
N GLU A 42 -5.54 -5.55 -9.28
CA GLU A 42 -5.93 -4.44 -10.16
C GLU A 42 -6.59 -3.35 -9.31
N VAL A 43 -5.79 -2.37 -8.85
CA VAL A 43 -6.25 -1.31 -7.93
C VAL A 43 -7.52 -0.60 -8.43
N ASN A 44 -7.57 -0.28 -9.73
CA ASN A 44 -8.73 0.36 -10.35
C ASN A 44 -9.99 -0.53 -10.38
N SER A 45 -9.81 -1.86 -10.39
CA SER A 45 -10.92 -2.79 -10.27
C SER A 45 -11.50 -2.73 -8.86
N VAL A 46 -10.64 -2.84 -7.84
CA VAL A 46 -11.04 -2.78 -6.42
C VAL A 46 -11.74 -1.46 -6.10
N ALA A 47 -11.21 -0.33 -6.58
CA ALA A 47 -11.78 0.99 -6.34
C ALA A 47 -13.21 1.17 -6.88
N ARG A 48 -13.64 0.36 -7.86
CA ARG A 48 -14.98 0.41 -8.46
C ARG A 48 -15.89 -0.73 -8.02
N SER A 49 -15.37 -1.67 -7.25
CA SER A 49 -16.11 -2.83 -6.77
C SER A 49 -17.23 -2.41 -5.81
N ARG A 50 -18.32 -3.15 -5.81
CA ARG A 50 -19.44 -2.92 -4.87
C ARG A 50 -19.11 -3.38 -3.45
N TRP A 51 -18.20 -4.32 -3.32
CA TRP A 51 -17.73 -4.82 -2.04
C TRP A 51 -16.32 -5.36 -2.18
N PHE A 52 -15.62 -5.39 -1.04
CA PHE A 52 -14.30 -5.97 -0.91
C PHE A 52 -14.26 -6.90 0.31
N ALA A 53 -13.56 -8.01 0.17
CA ALA A 53 -13.25 -8.88 1.28
C ALA A 53 -11.80 -9.33 1.19
N MET A 54 -11.11 -9.38 2.32
CA MET A 54 -9.79 -9.98 2.40
C MET A 54 -9.68 -10.91 3.60
N ARG A 55 -8.75 -11.85 3.51
CA ARG A 55 -8.39 -12.73 4.60
C ARG A 55 -6.88 -12.71 4.79
N LEU A 56 -6.43 -12.38 6.00
CA LEU A 56 -5.03 -12.32 6.39
C LEU A 56 -4.81 -13.34 7.51
N ASP A 57 -4.00 -14.36 7.27
CA ASP A 57 -3.72 -15.41 8.27
C ASP A 57 -2.23 -15.49 8.64
N HIS A 58 -1.32 -14.87 7.88
CA HIS A 58 0.12 -14.86 8.14
C HIS A 58 0.83 -13.79 7.27
N PRO A 59 2.15 -13.54 7.46
CA PRO A 59 2.90 -12.66 6.56
C PRO A 59 2.78 -13.11 5.09
N HIS A 60 3.07 -12.21 4.14
CA HIS A 60 2.95 -12.41 2.69
C HIS A 60 1.56 -12.14 2.13
N ALA A 61 1.00 -10.99 2.48
CA ALA A 61 -0.29 -10.54 1.99
C ALA A 61 -0.20 -9.11 1.42
N GLU A 62 0.98 -8.71 0.96
CA GLU A 62 1.28 -7.34 0.57
C GLU A 62 0.31 -6.86 -0.54
N ASP A 63 -0.04 -7.73 -1.48
CA ASP A 63 -1.06 -7.49 -2.50
C ASP A 63 -2.45 -7.28 -1.87
N ALA A 64 -2.88 -8.11 -0.92
CA ALA A 64 -4.14 -7.89 -0.21
C ALA A 64 -4.16 -6.55 0.57
N LEU A 65 -3.00 -6.09 1.07
CA LEU A 65 -2.87 -4.80 1.75
C LEU A 65 -2.99 -3.62 0.77
N VAL A 66 -2.37 -3.71 -0.41
CA VAL A 66 -2.57 -2.73 -1.49
C VAL A 66 -4.05 -2.67 -1.88
N ALA A 67 -4.71 -3.82 -2.05
CA ALA A 67 -6.13 -3.87 -2.35
C ALA A 67 -7.00 -3.26 -1.23
N ALA A 68 -6.67 -3.54 0.04
CA ALA A 68 -7.36 -2.94 1.18
C ALA A 68 -7.25 -1.42 1.21
N GLY A 69 -6.07 -0.89 0.89
CA GLY A 69 -5.85 0.55 0.70
C GLY A 69 -6.77 1.18 -0.32
N ALA A 70 -6.83 0.56 -1.50
CA ALA A 70 -7.70 0.99 -2.59
C ALA A 70 -9.18 0.99 -2.19
N ALA A 71 -9.63 -0.08 -1.53
CA ALA A 71 -11.00 -0.20 -1.05
C ALA A 71 -11.33 0.87 0.01
N LEU A 72 -10.41 1.15 0.95
CA LEU A 72 -10.59 2.14 2.00
C LEU A 72 -10.85 3.54 1.44
N VAL A 73 -9.92 4.06 0.63
CA VAL A 73 -10.02 5.45 0.13
C VAL A 73 -11.17 5.64 -0.86
N SER A 74 -11.56 4.56 -1.55
CA SER A 74 -12.66 4.58 -2.52
C SER A 74 -14.03 4.44 -1.87
N GLY A 75 -14.09 4.29 -0.53
CA GLY A 75 -15.35 4.08 0.17
C GLY A 75 -15.99 2.74 -0.16
N VAL A 76 -15.24 1.70 -0.51
CA VAL A 76 -15.81 0.38 -0.82
C VAL A 76 -16.17 -0.33 0.49
N PRO A 77 -17.43 -0.78 0.68
CA PRO A 77 -17.80 -1.63 1.80
C PRO A 77 -16.91 -2.85 1.89
N SER A 78 -16.29 -3.06 3.06
CA SER A 78 -15.17 -3.97 3.19
C SER A 78 -15.27 -4.89 4.40
N VAL A 79 -14.89 -6.16 4.24
CA VAL A 79 -14.75 -7.12 5.35
C VAL A 79 -13.35 -7.71 5.42
N TYR A 80 -12.70 -7.57 6.57
CA TYR A 80 -11.35 -8.07 6.81
C TYR A 80 -11.43 -9.24 7.78
N VAL A 81 -10.88 -10.38 7.37
CA VAL A 81 -10.92 -11.61 8.15
C VAL A 81 -9.50 -11.97 8.61
N ALA A 82 -9.35 -12.34 9.87
CA ALA A 82 -8.11 -12.90 10.41
C ALA A 82 -8.43 -13.94 11.50
N PRO A 83 -7.52 -14.88 11.81
CA PRO A 83 -7.71 -15.82 12.91
C PRO A 83 -7.97 -15.12 14.26
N ASN A 84 -7.26 -14.03 14.53
CA ASN A 84 -7.51 -13.07 15.60
C ASN A 84 -7.15 -11.65 15.11
N ARG A 85 -7.64 -10.62 15.80
CA ARG A 85 -7.40 -9.23 15.41
C ARG A 85 -5.92 -8.83 15.45
N GLU A 86 -5.13 -9.42 16.35
CA GLU A 86 -3.71 -9.12 16.52
C GLU A 86 -2.86 -9.56 15.31
N GLU A 87 -3.33 -10.53 14.54
CA GLU A 87 -2.71 -10.98 13.29
C GLU A 87 -2.90 -9.99 12.13
N LEU A 88 -3.85 -9.06 12.23
CA LEU A 88 -3.91 -7.95 11.29
C LEU A 88 -2.70 -7.02 11.48
N PRO A 89 -2.18 -6.44 10.39
CA PRO A 89 -1.27 -5.31 10.45
C PRO A 89 -1.73 -4.23 11.41
N TYR A 90 -0.80 -3.56 12.08
CA TYR A 90 -1.09 -2.55 13.09
C TYR A 90 -2.21 -1.59 12.67
N PHE A 91 -2.11 -0.98 11.48
CA PHE A 91 -3.13 -0.08 10.91
C PHE A 91 -4.51 -0.69 10.72
N LEU A 92 -4.59 -1.99 10.46
CA LEU A 92 -5.84 -2.68 10.18
C LEU A 92 -6.49 -3.25 11.45
N ARG A 93 -5.79 -3.26 12.58
CA ARG A 93 -6.33 -3.81 13.84
C ARG A 93 -7.54 -3.07 14.36
N GLU A 94 -7.67 -1.77 14.10
CA GLU A 94 -8.78 -0.94 14.58
C GLU A 94 -9.53 -0.22 13.44
N VAL A 95 -9.37 -0.69 12.21
CA VAL A 95 -9.93 -0.03 11.01
C VAL A 95 -11.47 0.04 11.02
N ASP A 96 -12.15 -0.94 11.60
CA ASP A 96 -13.60 -0.94 11.81
C ASP A 96 -14.05 0.01 12.92
N LEU A 97 -13.16 0.43 13.80
CA LEU A 97 -13.41 1.50 14.78
C LEU A 97 -13.18 2.87 14.15
N THR A 98 -12.22 2.99 13.21
CA THR A 98 -11.98 4.22 12.44
C THR A 98 -13.07 4.48 11.41
N TYR A 99 -13.48 3.44 10.66
CA TYR A 99 -14.46 3.51 9.58
C TYR A 99 -15.65 2.58 9.86
N PRO A 100 -16.42 2.81 10.94
CA PRO A 100 -17.46 1.90 11.40
C PRO A 100 -18.67 1.80 10.48
N SER A 101 -18.78 2.65 9.46
CA SER A 101 -19.82 2.62 8.43
C SER A 101 -19.38 1.85 7.17
N GLN A 102 -18.08 1.59 7.01
CA GLN A 102 -17.50 1.02 5.80
C GLN A 102 -16.88 -0.35 6.03
N VAL A 103 -16.19 -0.53 7.16
CA VAL A 103 -15.35 -1.71 7.41
C VAL A 103 -15.92 -2.56 8.54
N THR A 104 -15.82 -3.87 8.36
CA THR A 104 -16.07 -4.87 9.39
C THR A 104 -14.84 -5.77 9.53
N VAL A 105 -14.37 -6.00 10.75
CA VAL A 105 -13.33 -6.99 11.05
C VAL A 105 -13.99 -8.22 11.66
N LEU A 106 -13.67 -9.40 11.14
CA LEU A 106 -14.16 -10.70 11.64
C LEU A 106 -13.00 -11.59 12.05
N GLU A 107 -13.17 -12.29 13.17
CA GLU A 107 -12.20 -13.26 13.68
C GLU A 107 -12.59 -14.71 13.31
N GLY A 108 -11.60 -15.59 13.21
CA GLY A 108 -11.78 -17.01 12.95
C GLY A 108 -11.85 -17.37 11.46
N ASN A 109 -12.76 -18.27 11.11
CA ASN A 109 -12.84 -18.86 9.75
C ASN A 109 -14.24 -18.73 9.13
N PRO A 110 -14.82 -17.52 9.04
CA PRO A 110 -16.11 -17.35 8.38
C PRO A 110 -16.03 -17.74 6.91
N THR A 111 -17.12 -18.29 6.39
CA THR A 111 -17.34 -18.44 4.95
C THR A 111 -17.46 -17.06 4.29
N LEU A 112 -17.23 -16.99 2.98
CA LEU A 112 -17.42 -15.74 2.23
C LEU A 112 -18.86 -15.21 2.38
N GLY A 113 -19.87 -16.08 2.34
CA GLY A 113 -21.27 -15.68 2.52
C GLY A 113 -21.54 -15.05 3.90
N GLU A 114 -20.98 -15.62 4.96
CA GLU A 114 -21.07 -15.05 6.32
C GLU A 114 -20.34 -13.71 6.41
N ALA A 115 -19.18 -13.57 5.76
CA ALA A 115 -18.45 -12.31 5.71
C ALA A 115 -19.27 -11.23 4.99
N LEU A 116 -19.77 -11.50 3.79
CA LEU A 116 -20.54 -10.55 2.99
C LEU A 116 -21.86 -10.14 3.66
N ALA A 117 -22.48 -11.03 4.43
CA ALA A 117 -23.67 -10.70 5.23
C ALA A 117 -23.41 -9.62 6.31
N ARG A 118 -22.14 -9.31 6.61
CA ARG A 118 -21.72 -8.28 7.57
C ARG A 118 -21.26 -6.98 6.91
N LEU A 119 -21.37 -6.87 5.59
CA LEU A 119 -21.10 -5.63 4.88
C LEU A 119 -22.07 -4.54 5.32
N LYS A 120 -21.56 -3.32 5.37
CA LYS A 120 -22.33 -2.13 5.75
C LYS A 120 -22.68 -1.37 4.47
N PRO A 121 -23.94 -0.94 4.30
CA PRO A 121 -24.45 -0.49 3.02
C PRO A 121 -24.06 0.95 2.64
N ASP A 122 -23.60 1.77 3.60
CA ASP A 122 -23.40 3.20 3.37
C ASP A 122 -22.12 3.70 4.06
N PRO A 123 -20.99 3.75 3.33
CA PRO A 123 -19.73 4.24 3.84
C PRO A 123 -19.75 5.76 3.91
N THR A 124 -19.42 6.31 5.07
CA THR A 124 -19.22 7.75 5.22
C THR A 124 -17.89 8.13 4.60
N SER A 125 -17.88 9.11 3.69
CA SER A 125 -16.61 9.64 3.19
C SER A 125 -15.73 10.13 4.35
N PRO A 126 -14.42 9.83 4.33
CA PRO A 126 -13.48 10.42 5.27
C PRO A 126 -13.57 11.95 5.21
N GLY A 127 -13.46 12.58 6.38
CA GLY A 127 -13.65 14.03 6.53
C GLY A 127 -12.63 14.85 5.75
N LYS A 128 -12.94 16.14 5.55
CA LYS A 128 -11.99 17.12 4.99
C LYS A 128 -10.80 17.28 5.94
N GLY A 129 -9.59 17.10 5.42
CA GLY A 129 -8.33 17.30 6.13
C GLY A 129 -7.63 18.59 5.71
N GLU A 130 -6.46 18.82 6.31
CA GLU A 130 -5.49 19.80 5.82
C GLU A 130 -4.94 19.37 4.45
N HIS A 131 -4.66 20.32 3.56
CA HIS A 131 -4.05 20.06 2.26
C HIS A 131 -2.53 20.00 2.39
N TYR A 132 -1.90 19.09 1.65
CA TYR A 132 -0.46 18.89 1.62
C TYR A 132 0.02 18.81 0.16
N ASP A 133 1.26 19.21 -0.09
CA ASP A 133 1.90 19.04 -1.39
C ASP A 133 2.27 17.56 -1.61
N THR A 134 2.89 16.94 -0.61
CA THR A 134 3.37 15.54 -0.68
C THR A 134 3.03 14.75 0.58
N PHE A 135 2.43 13.58 0.40
CA PHE A 135 2.34 12.54 1.43
C PHE A 135 3.60 11.67 1.39
N VAL A 136 4.23 11.42 2.54
CA VAL A 136 5.39 10.53 2.66
C VAL A 136 5.05 9.33 3.55
N GLY A 137 4.82 8.17 2.92
CA GLY A 137 4.58 6.89 3.59
C GLY A 137 5.88 6.12 3.84
N CYS A 138 6.00 5.47 4.99
CA CYS A 138 7.21 4.73 5.38
C CYS A 138 6.96 3.70 6.49
N LEU A 139 7.91 2.79 6.71
CA LEU A 139 7.89 1.94 7.89
C LEU A 139 8.57 2.60 9.07
N MET A 140 7.84 2.70 10.17
CA MET A 140 8.42 3.06 11.47
C MET A 140 8.13 2.01 12.54
N SER A 141 6.98 1.36 12.47
CA SER A 141 6.58 0.31 13.42
C SER A 141 7.42 -0.95 13.24
N GLY A 142 7.92 -1.52 14.33
CA GLY A 142 8.68 -2.77 14.32
C GLY A 142 10.18 -2.61 14.09
N LEU A 143 10.66 -1.40 13.82
CA LEU A 143 12.09 -1.08 13.80
C LEU A 143 12.67 -1.09 15.22
N SER A 144 13.93 -1.48 15.37
CA SER A 144 14.69 -1.27 16.60
C SER A 144 14.94 0.22 16.85
N GLN A 145 15.37 0.59 18.05
CA GLN A 145 15.67 2.00 18.39
C GLN A 145 16.72 2.63 17.46
N ALA A 146 17.73 1.86 17.05
CA ALA A 146 18.80 2.33 16.17
C ALA A 146 18.28 2.53 14.74
N GLU A 147 17.59 1.51 14.19
CA GLU A 147 16.97 1.57 12.87
C GLU A 147 15.93 2.70 12.79
N TYR A 148 15.14 2.89 13.85
CA TYR A 148 14.17 4.00 13.94
C TYR A 148 14.86 5.36 13.85
N ALA A 149 15.97 5.56 14.58
CA ALA A 149 16.70 6.81 14.58
C ALA A 149 17.31 7.10 13.19
N GLU A 150 17.87 6.06 12.55
CA GLU A 150 18.41 6.13 11.21
C GLU A 150 17.32 6.43 10.16
N ALA A 151 16.26 5.63 10.12
CA ALA A 151 15.12 5.82 9.23
C ALA A 151 14.51 7.22 9.38
N ARG A 152 14.36 7.72 10.62
CA ARG A 152 13.87 9.07 10.88
C ARG A 152 14.80 10.15 10.33
N SER A 153 16.12 9.99 10.46
CA SER A 153 17.11 10.90 9.87
C SER A 153 17.03 10.92 8.34
N GLN A 154 16.78 9.76 7.73
CA GLN A 154 16.62 9.62 6.29
C GLN A 154 15.32 10.28 5.80
N LEU A 155 14.21 10.09 6.50
CA LEU A 155 12.94 10.78 6.23
C LEU A 155 13.07 12.31 6.35
N GLN A 156 13.80 12.79 7.35
CA GLN A 156 14.11 14.22 7.48
C GLN A 156 14.92 14.75 6.29
N THR A 157 15.82 13.93 5.75
CA THR A 157 16.59 14.27 4.55
C THR A 157 15.68 14.32 3.31
N ILE A 158 14.77 13.35 3.16
CA ILE A 158 13.77 13.33 2.08
C ILE A 158 12.86 14.57 2.16
N ASP A 159 12.31 14.89 3.33
CA ASP A 159 11.47 16.08 3.55
C ASP A 159 12.22 17.37 3.21
N HIS A 160 13.47 17.51 3.65
CA HIS A 160 14.31 18.66 3.32
C HIS A 160 14.51 18.79 1.80
N LEU A 161 14.80 17.70 1.10
CA LEU A 161 14.99 17.71 -0.35
C LEU A 161 13.69 18.04 -1.10
N LEU A 162 12.54 17.52 -0.65
CA LEU A 162 11.24 17.86 -1.22
C LEU A 162 10.96 19.38 -1.12
N ARG A 163 11.24 19.98 0.04
CA ARG A 163 11.06 21.42 0.26
C ARG A 163 11.99 22.26 -0.62
N GLU A 164 13.28 21.96 -0.60
CA GLU A 164 14.31 22.82 -1.21
C GLU A 164 14.48 22.60 -2.72
N ARG A 165 14.28 21.38 -3.21
CA ARG A 165 14.60 21.01 -4.60
C ARG A 165 13.39 20.76 -5.48
N VAL A 166 12.24 20.56 -4.85
CA VAL A 166 11.03 20.05 -5.51
C VAL A 166 9.81 20.94 -5.20
N ALA A 167 10.03 22.16 -4.69
CA ALA A 167 8.99 23.15 -4.41
C ALA A 167 7.75 22.57 -3.69
N SER A 168 8.00 21.69 -2.72
CA SER A 168 6.97 21.02 -1.90
C SER A 168 7.12 21.44 -0.43
N PRO A 169 6.78 22.70 -0.09
CA PRO A 169 6.97 23.25 1.26
C PRO A 169 6.08 22.62 2.34
N HIS A 170 4.96 21.97 1.98
CA HIS A 170 3.96 21.44 2.90
C HIS A 170 3.83 19.91 2.78
N ASN A 171 4.75 19.17 3.38
CA ASN A 171 4.73 17.70 3.36
C ASN A 171 4.12 17.10 4.64
N PHE A 172 3.43 15.98 4.49
CA PHE A 172 2.98 15.14 5.61
C PHE A 172 3.86 13.88 5.73
N CYS A 173 4.38 13.60 6.92
CA CYS A 173 5.12 12.37 7.23
C CYS A 173 5.02 12.03 8.72
N ASP A 174 4.23 11.01 9.07
CA ASP A 174 4.02 10.63 10.48
C ASP A 174 5.33 10.16 11.14
N GLY A 175 6.20 9.48 10.37
CA GLY A 175 7.49 8.98 10.87
C GLY A 175 8.48 10.05 11.31
N ILE A 176 8.32 11.30 10.85
CA ILE A 176 9.11 12.44 11.35
C ILE A 176 8.51 12.98 12.66
N ALA A 177 7.18 12.98 12.77
CA ALA A 177 6.42 13.51 13.90
C ALA A 177 6.51 12.62 15.15
N VAL A 178 6.51 11.30 14.99
CA VAL A 178 6.66 10.34 16.09
C VAL A 178 8.12 10.31 16.55
N LYS A 179 8.35 10.58 17.84
CA LYS A 179 9.72 10.80 18.37
C LYS A 179 10.46 9.51 18.71
N SER A 180 9.75 8.43 19.03
CA SER A 180 10.33 7.15 19.39
C SER A 180 9.41 5.97 19.06
N PRO A 181 9.94 4.74 19.01
CA PRO A 181 9.14 3.52 18.80
C PRO A 181 8.05 3.26 19.84
N THR A 182 8.06 3.97 20.97
CA THR A 182 7.06 3.83 22.04
C THR A 182 6.02 4.95 22.07
N ASP A 183 6.17 5.97 21.20
CA ASP A 183 5.30 7.15 21.17
C ASP A 183 4.18 7.04 20.12
N PHE A 184 3.93 5.85 19.59
CA PHE A 184 2.82 5.66 18.65
C PHE A 184 1.48 5.88 19.33
N GLU A 185 0.64 6.70 18.68
CA GLU A 185 -0.77 6.80 19.03
C GLU A 185 -1.50 5.50 18.72
N PRO A 186 -2.70 5.26 19.29
CA PRO A 186 -3.49 4.08 18.96
C PRO A 186 -3.72 3.93 17.44
N PRO A 187 -3.79 2.70 16.90
CA PRO A 187 -3.86 2.47 15.45
C PRO A 187 -4.97 3.25 14.75
N ARG A 188 -6.15 3.35 15.38
CA ARG A 188 -7.28 4.09 14.81
C ARG A 188 -6.99 5.57 14.57
N VAL A 189 -6.16 6.18 15.41
CA VAL A 189 -5.82 7.61 15.35
C VAL A 189 -4.81 7.85 14.24
N CYS A 190 -3.75 7.03 14.17
CA CYS A 190 -2.77 7.06 13.08
C CYS A 190 -3.46 6.86 11.73
N LEU A 191 -4.25 5.78 11.59
CA LEU A 191 -4.93 5.47 10.33
C LEU A 191 -5.84 6.62 9.86
N ALA A 192 -6.65 7.17 10.77
CA ALA A 192 -7.56 8.26 10.42
C ALA A 192 -6.80 9.49 9.89
N ARG A 193 -5.71 9.85 10.55
CA ARG A 193 -4.87 11.00 10.18
C ARG A 193 -4.17 10.76 8.85
N GLU A 194 -3.53 9.61 8.69
CA GLU A 194 -2.72 9.31 7.50
C GLU A 194 -3.58 9.14 6.25
N ILE A 195 -4.72 8.44 6.33
CA ILE A 195 -5.65 8.34 5.18
C ILE A 195 -6.19 9.73 4.81
N ALA A 196 -6.53 10.57 5.79
CA ALA A 196 -6.95 11.94 5.51
C ALA A 196 -5.82 12.75 4.84
N ALA A 197 -4.59 12.68 5.35
CA ALA A 197 -3.44 13.36 4.76
C ALA A 197 -3.15 12.88 3.34
N LEU A 198 -3.16 11.57 3.12
CA LEU A 198 -2.98 10.94 1.80
C LEU A 198 -4.02 11.47 0.82
N MET A 199 -5.31 11.46 1.19
CA MET A 199 -6.39 11.93 0.33
C MET A 199 -6.25 13.40 -0.04
N ASN A 200 -5.75 14.23 0.87
CA ASN A 200 -5.58 15.67 0.70
C ASN A 200 -4.18 16.07 0.21
N SER A 201 -3.34 15.13 -0.23
CA SER A 201 -2.01 15.42 -0.80
C SER A 201 -2.01 15.45 -2.33
N ASP A 202 -1.18 16.27 -2.99
CA ASP A 202 -1.15 16.30 -4.46
C ASP A 202 -0.41 15.11 -5.08
N GLN A 203 0.65 14.65 -4.42
CA GLN A 203 1.46 13.49 -4.82
C GLN A 203 1.89 12.67 -3.60
N CYS A 204 2.48 11.49 -3.85
CA CYS A 204 2.92 10.58 -2.81
C CYS A 204 4.37 10.10 -3.04
N VAL A 205 5.12 9.97 -1.94
CA VAL A 205 6.42 9.32 -1.89
C VAL A 205 6.35 8.20 -0.86
N PHE A 206 6.82 7.02 -1.23
CA PHE A 206 6.87 5.86 -0.35
C PHE A 206 8.33 5.45 -0.19
N TYR A 207 8.77 5.32 1.06
CA TYR A 207 10.15 4.99 1.39
C TYR A 207 10.19 3.67 2.16
N GLN A 208 10.70 2.63 1.49
CA GLN A 208 10.98 1.35 2.11
C GLN A 208 12.41 1.34 2.65
N TYR A 209 12.55 1.28 3.98
CA TYR A 209 13.85 1.38 4.65
C TYR A 209 14.82 0.25 4.30
N ASP A 210 14.36 -1.00 4.33
CA ASP A 210 15.16 -2.18 4.04
C ASP A 210 14.32 -3.24 3.26
N GLY A 211 15.00 -4.24 2.69
CA GLY A 211 14.35 -5.27 1.86
C GLY A 211 13.72 -6.43 2.62
N GLN A 212 13.88 -6.50 3.95
CA GLN A 212 13.36 -7.56 4.82
C GLN A 212 12.09 -7.13 5.56
N SER A 213 12.04 -5.85 5.90
CA SER A 213 10.96 -5.15 6.53
C SER A 213 9.70 -5.24 5.68
N ARG A 214 8.57 -5.45 6.36
CA ARG A 214 7.25 -5.55 5.73
C ARG A 214 6.39 -4.38 6.14
N PRO A 215 6.42 -3.29 5.35
CA PRO A 215 5.81 -2.04 5.73
C PRO A 215 4.30 -2.08 5.49
N SER A 216 3.60 -2.90 6.28
CA SER A 216 2.19 -3.23 6.04
C SER A 216 1.28 -2.00 5.94
N GLY A 217 1.51 -0.99 6.77
CA GLY A 217 0.80 0.30 6.67
C GLY A 217 1.08 1.04 5.35
N MET A 218 2.36 1.11 4.96
CA MET A 218 2.79 1.73 3.70
C MET A 218 2.15 1.07 2.47
N TRP A 219 1.92 -0.25 2.49
CA TRP A 219 1.22 -0.93 1.38
C TRP A 219 -0.26 -0.56 1.29
N VAL A 220 -0.93 -0.37 2.43
CA VAL A 220 -2.30 0.16 2.48
C VAL A 220 -2.33 1.59 1.93
N GLU A 221 -1.39 2.44 2.35
CA GLU A 221 -1.30 3.81 1.84
C GLU A 221 -1.02 3.85 0.33
N LEU A 222 -0.05 3.07 -0.16
CA LEU A 222 0.28 3.00 -1.59
C LEU A 222 -0.94 2.57 -2.42
N GLY A 223 -1.66 1.55 -1.99
CA GLY A 223 -2.91 1.13 -2.64
C GLY A 223 -3.95 2.26 -2.70
N GLY A 224 -4.08 3.03 -1.62
CA GLY A 224 -4.94 4.21 -1.58
C GLY A 224 -4.50 5.30 -2.56
N ALA A 225 -3.20 5.64 -2.60
CA ALA A 225 -2.68 6.64 -3.52
C ALA A 225 -2.95 6.27 -4.99
N LEU A 226 -2.73 5.00 -5.35
CA LEU A 226 -2.98 4.49 -6.69
C LEU A 226 -4.47 4.51 -7.06
N ALA A 227 -5.37 4.18 -6.13
CA ALA A 227 -6.81 4.23 -6.36
C ALA A 227 -7.32 5.66 -6.60
N LEU A 228 -6.69 6.64 -5.96
CA LEU A 228 -6.98 8.06 -6.16
C LEU A 228 -6.31 8.63 -7.43
N GLY A 229 -5.54 7.83 -8.16
CA GLY A 229 -4.79 8.27 -9.34
C GLY A 229 -3.69 9.28 -9.02
N LYS A 230 -3.19 9.31 -7.78
CA LYS A 230 -2.14 10.24 -7.36
C LYS A 230 -0.79 9.83 -7.95
N PRO A 231 0.01 10.77 -8.45
CA PRO A 231 1.39 10.50 -8.80
C PRO A 231 2.16 9.97 -7.59
N ALA A 232 2.81 8.83 -7.74
CA ALA A 232 3.49 8.12 -6.66
C ALA A 232 4.91 7.70 -7.06
N VAL A 233 5.85 7.84 -6.13
CA VAL A 233 7.21 7.31 -6.23
C VAL A 233 7.46 6.34 -5.09
N LEU A 234 7.89 5.12 -5.37
CA LEU A 234 8.34 4.13 -4.38
C LEU A 234 9.85 3.99 -4.46
N PHE A 235 10.53 4.34 -3.38
CA PHE A 235 11.95 4.05 -3.18
C PHE A 235 12.09 2.73 -2.44
N THR A 236 12.80 1.78 -3.04
CA THR A 236 13.00 0.44 -2.47
C THR A 236 14.47 0.03 -2.60
N PRO A 237 15.05 -0.68 -1.63
CA PRO A 237 16.41 -1.19 -1.74
C PRO A 237 16.50 -2.38 -2.70
N ASP A 238 15.39 -3.12 -2.89
CA ASP A 238 15.32 -4.35 -3.68
C ASP A 238 13.91 -4.54 -4.22
N LEU A 239 13.77 -4.78 -5.53
CA LEU A 239 12.49 -5.01 -6.19
C LEU A 239 11.76 -6.26 -5.66
N GLU A 240 12.49 -7.26 -5.12
CA GLU A 240 11.88 -8.43 -4.50
C GLU A 240 11.09 -8.10 -3.23
N ALA A 241 11.39 -6.96 -2.60
CA ALA A 241 10.67 -6.49 -1.42
C ALA A 241 9.36 -5.74 -1.75
N VAL A 242 9.10 -5.48 -3.04
CA VAL A 242 7.87 -4.86 -3.56
C VAL A 242 6.78 -5.92 -3.77
N PRO A 243 5.49 -5.61 -3.46
CA PRO A 243 4.38 -6.53 -3.74
C PRO A 243 4.42 -7.03 -5.19
N PRO A 244 4.31 -8.35 -5.44
CA PRO A 244 4.42 -8.92 -6.79
C PRO A 244 3.56 -8.21 -7.84
N SER A 245 2.34 -7.79 -7.48
CA SER A 245 1.44 -7.09 -8.41
C SER A 245 1.93 -5.71 -8.85
N LEU A 246 2.88 -5.11 -8.12
CA LEU A 246 3.40 -3.77 -8.40
C LEU A 246 4.79 -3.79 -9.03
N ARG A 247 5.49 -4.93 -9.07
CA ARG A 247 6.90 -5.01 -9.54
C ARG A 247 7.08 -4.60 -11.01
N GLU A 248 6.07 -4.84 -11.83
CA GLU A 248 6.04 -4.40 -13.24
C GLU A 248 5.63 -2.93 -13.41
N GLY A 249 5.32 -2.25 -12.31
CA GLY A 249 4.76 -0.91 -12.27
C GLY A 249 3.23 -0.90 -12.24
N ALA A 250 2.67 0.26 -11.91
CA ALA A 250 1.24 0.53 -11.97
C ALA A 250 1.01 1.93 -12.57
N PRO A 251 -0.15 2.22 -13.18
CA PRO A 251 -0.47 3.59 -13.60
C PRO A 251 -0.32 4.56 -12.42
N GLY A 252 0.45 5.63 -12.60
CA GLY A 252 0.73 6.59 -11.52
C GLY A 252 1.85 6.17 -10.56
N LEU A 253 2.47 4.98 -10.71
CA LEU A 253 3.58 4.53 -9.88
C LEU A 253 4.91 4.56 -10.64
N ARG A 254 5.93 5.19 -10.05
CA ARG A 254 7.33 5.00 -10.43
C ARG A 254 8.10 4.31 -9.31
N ILE A 255 8.80 3.22 -9.62
CA ILE A 255 9.65 2.51 -8.67
C ILE A 255 11.11 2.90 -8.92
N VAL A 256 11.84 3.19 -7.84
CA VAL A 256 13.27 3.48 -7.84
C VAL A 256 13.95 2.50 -6.92
N GLU A 257 14.67 1.56 -7.50
CA GLU A 257 15.57 0.68 -6.78
C GLU A 257 16.87 1.42 -6.46
N TYR A 258 17.28 1.46 -5.20
CA TYR A 258 18.44 2.24 -4.76
C TYR A 258 19.62 1.43 -4.23
N GLY A 259 19.47 0.13 -3.94
CA GLY A 259 20.54 -0.74 -3.41
C GLY A 259 20.99 -0.42 -1.99
N SER A 260 21.52 0.79 -1.77
CA SER A 260 21.95 1.32 -0.47
C SER A 260 21.44 2.74 -0.20
N HIS A 261 21.29 3.11 1.07
CA HIS A 261 20.84 4.47 1.42
C HIS A 261 21.80 5.55 0.90
N GLN A 262 23.10 5.30 0.87
CA GLN A 262 24.08 6.24 0.30
C GLN A 262 23.80 6.48 -1.18
N GLU A 263 23.57 5.43 -1.96
CA GLU A 263 23.26 5.52 -3.39
C GLU A 263 21.96 6.28 -3.65
N LEU A 264 20.95 6.11 -2.78
CA LEU A 264 19.70 6.87 -2.83
C LEU A 264 19.97 8.39 -2.73
N PHE A 265 20.70 8.83 -1.71
CA PHE A 265 20.95 10.26 -1.49
C PHE A 265 21.96 10.86 -2.48
N ASP A 266 22.92 10.08 -2.96
CA ASP A 266 23.77 10.46 -4.09
C ASP A 266 22.96 10.58 -5.39
N GLY A 267 21.91 9.77 -5.54
CA GLY A 267 20.90 9.86 -6.60
C GLY A 267 20.17 11.20 -6.55
N PHE A 268 19.62 11.57 -5.39
CA PHE A 268 18.92 12.85 -5.21
C PHE A 268 19.79 14.06 -5.45
N SER A 269 21.07 14.01 -5.07
CA SER A 269 22.02 15.10 -5.30
C SER A 269 22.26 15.34 -6.80
N ARG A 270 22.19 14.28 -7.61
CA ARG A 270 22.38 14.35 -9.07
C ARG A 270 21.10 14.68 -9.83
N SER A 271 19.96 14.23 -9.33
CA SER A 271 18.68 14.22 -10.04
C SER A 271 17.52 14.36 -9.04
N PRO A 272 17.26 15.58 -8.51
CA PRO A 272 16.19 15.80 -7.54
C PRO A 272 14.79 15.48 -8.10
N GLU A 273 14.63 15.48 -9.43
CA GLU A 273 13.41 15.05 -10.11
C GLU A 273 13.05 13.59 -9.83
N GLN A 274 13.99 12.78 -9.32
CA GLN A 274 13.69 11.44 -8.78
C GLN A 274 12.74 11.47 -7.59
N LEU A 275 12.40 12.62 -7.01
CA LEU A 275 11.37 12.75 -5.99
C LEU A 275 9.96 13.00 -6.57
N ARG A 276 9.83 13.24 -7.89
CA ARG A 276 8.54 13.41 -8.56
C ARG A 276 8.26 12.25 -9.50
N GLN A 277 6.98 11.93 -9.71
CA GLN A 277 6.63 11.27 -10.95
C GLN A 277 6.70 12.34 -12.06
N GLY A 278 7.45 12.09 -13.14
CA GLY A 278 7.37 12.98 -14.29
C GLY A 278 5.92 13.04 -14.76
N HIS A 279 5.37 14.23 -15.01
CA HIS A 279 4.05 14.30 -15.61
C HIS A 279 4.11 13.58 -16.97
N PRO A 280 3.13 12.75 -17.33
CA PRO A 280 3.09 12.14 -18.66
C PRO A 280 3.24 13.16 -19.79
N GLU A 281 2.79 14.40 -19.56
CA GLU A 281 2.90 15.53 -20.49
C GLU A 281 4.35 16.00 -20.72
N ASP A 282 5.25 15.87 -19.73
CA ASP A 282 6.68 16.24 -19.86
C ASP A 282 7.43 15.32 -20.85
N SER A 283 6.88 14.15 -21.15
CA SER A 283 7.44 13.21 -22.14
C SER A 283 7.07 13.54 -23.60
N LEU A 284 5.98 14.29 -23.81
CA LEU A 284 5.50 14.64 -25.15
C LEU A 284 6.25 15.86 -25.74
N ASP A 285 6.73 16.78 -24.89
CA ASP A 285 7.50 17.94 -25.36
C ASP A 285 8.95 17.61 -25.75
N ARG A 286 9.52 16.53 -25.22
CA ARG A 286 10.86 16.07 -25.64
C ARG A 286 10.90 15.48 -27.06
N ASN A 287 9.76 15.00 -27.56
CA ASN A 287 9.64 14.46 -28.93
C ASN A 287 9.22 15.51 -29.97
N ARG A 288 8.95 16.75 -29.56
CA ARG A 288 8.68 17.87 -30.49
C ARG A 288 9.90 18.77 -30.73
N ALA A 289 10.99 18.52 -30.00
CA ALA A 289 12.24 19.25 -30.12
C ALA A 289 13.36 18.45 -30.79
N GLN A 290 13.05 17.29 -31.40
CA GLN A 290 13.96 16.51 -32.24
C GLN A 290 13.51 16.51 -33.70
#